data_AF-A0A5C8LB26-F1
#
_entry.id   AF-A0A5C8LB26-F1
#
_cell.length_a   1.000
_cell.length_b   1.000
_cell.length_c   1.000
_cell.angle_alpha   90.00
_cell.angle_beta   90.00
_cell.angle_gamma   90.00
#
_symmetry.space_group_name_H-M   'P 1'
#
loop_
_entity.id
_entity.type
_entity.pdbx_description
1 polymer ?
#
loop_
_entity_poly.entity_id
_entity_poly.type
_entity_poly.pdbx_seq_one_letter_code
_entity_poly.pdbx_strand_id
1 'polypeptide(L)'
;MSLDKNDIKIISDNKNSVLVINVDSNNIYVNCYLIKNDIVVAKTLFPNVTTDIRENISPIEWQFSRKKDLYSILIIQLNDKNIISLNINSIPQSEIFSFEFKDRVYYYSFSEYIDNPIQIEGLSVDQNIIYRNF
;
A
#
# COMPACT_ATOMS: atom_id res chain seq x y z
N MET A 1 -1.02 -24.21 13.39
CA MET A 1 -0.13 -23.04 13.22
C MET A 1 -1.01 -21.81 13.40
N SER A 2 -0.93 -21.13 14.54
CA SER A 2 -1.76 -19.95 14.82
C SER A 2 -1.13 -18.73 14.15
N LEU A 3 -1.90 -17.98 13.36
CA LEU A 3 -1.50 -16.63 12.93
C LEU A 3 -1.30 -15.79 14.20
N ASP A 4 -0.10 -15.23 14.37
CA ASP A 4 0.11 -14.27 15.44
C ASP A 4 -0.76 -13.04 15.15
N LYS A 5 -1.40 -12.46 16.16
CA LYS A 5 -2.25 -11.27 15.96
C LYS A 5 -1.45 -10.09 15.40
N ASN A 6 -0.12 -10.12 15.58
CA ASN A 6 0.82 -9.15 15.03
C ASN A 6 1.11 -9.32 13.52
N ASP A 7 0.57 -10.37 12.89
CA ASP A 7 0.76 -10.66 11.46
C ASP A 7 -0.39 -10.16 10.60
N ILE A 8 -1.43 -9.57 11.20
CA ILE A 8 -2.61 -9.06 10.51
C ILE A 8 -2.91 -7.63 10.97
N LYS A 9 -3.13 -6.73 10.01
CA LYS A 9 -3.68 -5.40 10.22
C LYS A 9 -5.04 -5.31 9.53
N ILE A 10 -6.05 -4.82 10.24
CA ILE A 10 -7.39 -4.59 9.70
C ILE A 10 -7.68 -3.10 9.81
N ILE A 11 -8.06 -2.49 8.70
CA ILE A 11 -8.37 -1.06 8.59
C ILE A 11 -9.78 -0.94 8.00
N SER A 12 -10.73 -0.51 8.83
CA SER A 12 -12.10 -0.26 8.41
C SER A 12 -12.25 1.17 7.90
N ASP A 13 -12.96 1.34 6.78
CA ASP A 13 -13.48 2.64 6.38
C ASP A 13 -14.97 2.76 6.75
N ASN A 14 -15.49 3.99 6.73
CA ASN A 14 -16.88 4.27 7.09
C ASN A 14 -17.90 3.79 6.02
N LYS A 15 -17.47 3.12 4.95
CA LYS A 15 -18.25 2.78 3.75
C LYS A 15 -18.44 1.27 3.59
N ASN A 16 -18.51 0.53 4.69
CA ASN A 16 -18.62 -0.94 4.72
C ASN A 16 -17.48 -1.66 3.95
N SER A 17 -16.31 -1.02 3.87
CA SER A 17 -15.12 -1.61 3.26
C SER A 17 -14.03 -1.77 4.31
N VAL A 18 -13.26 -2.84 4.19
CA VAL A 18 -12.19 -3.20 5.11
C VAL A 18 -10.97 -3.59 4.30
N LEU A 19 -9.84 -2.95 4.59
CA LEU A 19 -8.53 -3.37 4.13
C LEU A 19 -7.92 -4.31 5.15
N VAL A 20 -7.67 -5.54 4.72
CA VAL A 20 -6.97 -6.56 5.50
C VAL A 20 -5.58 -6.72 4.90
N ILE A 21 -4.55 -6.49 5.71
CA ILE A 21 -3.15 -6.71 5.37
C ILE A 21 -2.65 -7.85 6.25
N ASN A 22 -1.94 -8.81 5.68
CA ASN A 22 -1.25 -9.82 6.47
C ASN A 22 0.06 -10.25 5.84
N VAL A 23 0.99 -10.73 6.66
CA VAL A 23 2.13 -11.48 6.16
C VAL A 23 1.76 -12.96 6.01
N ASP A 24 2.32 -13.62 4.99
CA ASP A 24 2.21 -15.07 4.86
C ASP A 24 2.98 -15.80 5.97
N SER A 25 2.74 -17.11 6.13
CA SER A 25 3.32 -17.90 7.22
C SER A 25 4.85 -17.96 7.21
N ASN A 26 5.46 -17.69 6.05
CA ASN A 26 6.92 -17.66 5.88
C ASN A 26 7.49 -16.24 6.02
N ASN A 27 6.64 -15.24 6.25
CA ASN A 27 7.00 -13.83 6.34
C ASN A 27 7.71 -13.28 5.08
N ILE A 28 7.45 -13.90 3.92
CA ILE A 28 8.03 -13.57 2.61
C ILE A 28 7.13 -12.61 1.84
N TYR A 29 5.82 -12.65 2.05
CA TYR A 29 4.88 -11.83 1.30
C TYR A 29 3.92 -11.08 2.21
N VAL A 30 3.72 -9.80 1.92
CA VAL A 30 2.61 -9.00 2.44
C VAL A 30 1.45 -9.14 1.46
N ASN A 31 0.34 -9.67 1.93
CA ASN A 31 -0.90 -9.78 1.19
C ASN A 31 -1.83 -8.65 1.62
N CYS A 32 -2.50 -8.01 0.67
CA CYS A 32 -3.48 -6.97 0.95
C CYS A 32 -4.79 -7.31 0.24
N TYR A 33 -5.89 -7.19 0.97
CA TYR A 33 -7.25 -7.49 0.51
C TYR A 33 -8.16 -6.32 0.78
N LEU A 34 -8.91 -5.87 -0.22
CA LEU A 34 -10.07 -5.02 -0.01
C LEU A 34 -11.31 -5.91 0.07
N ILE A 35 -11.97 -5.89 1.22
CA ILE A 35 -13.23 -6.59 1.47
C ILE A 35 -14.33 -5.55 1.50
N LYS A 36 -15.41 -5.76 0.73
CA LYS A 36 -16.61 -4.92 0.75
C LYS A 36 -17.84 -5.80 0.80
N ASN A 37 -18.75 -5.53 1.73
CA ASN A 37 -19.94 -6.34 1.96
C ASN A 37 -19.60 -7.85 2.07
N ASP A 38 -18.60 -8.17 2.88
CA ASP A 38 -18.10 -9.54 3.13
C ASP A 38 -17.49 -10.28 1.93
N ILE A 39 -17.26 -9.59 0.81
CA ILE A 39 -16.66 -10.16 -0.40
C ILE A 39 -15.30 -9.50 -0.67
N VAL A 40 -14.28 -10.32 -0.98
CA VAL A 40 -12.99 -9.81 -1.47
C VAL A 40 -13.19 -9.21 -2.86
N VAL A 41 -13.06 -7.90 -2.99
CA VAL A 41 -13.24 -7.16 -4.25
C VAL A 41 -11.93 -6.85 -4.96
N ALA A 42 -10.81 -6.77 -4.23
CA ALA A 42 -9.48 -6.61 -4.79
C ALA A 42 -8.44 -7.32 -3.92
N LYS A 43 -7.37 -7.80 -4.56
CA LYS A 43 -6.21 -8.41 -3.91
C LYS A 43 -4.93 -7.89 -4.55
N THR A 44 -3.92 -7.65 -3.73
CA THR A 44 -2.54 -7.42 -4.15
C THR A 44 -1.55 -8.13 -3.22
N LEU A 45 -0.31 -8.31 -3.66
CA LEU A 45 0.78 -8.90 -2.89
C LEU A 45 2.10 -8.16 -3.14
N PHE A 46 2.92 -8.05 -2.10
CA PHE A 46 4.27 -7.50 -2.15
C PHE A 46 5.26 -8.48 -1.53
N PRO A 47 6.50 -8.53 -2.00
CA PRO A 47 7.58 -9.13 -1.22
C PRO A 47 7.71 -8.38 0.12
N ASN A 48 7.69 -9.11 1.22
CA ASN A 48 8.09 -8.58 2.51
C ASN A 48 9.62 -8.49 2.54
N VAL A 49 10.13 -7.26 2.51
CA VAL A 49 11.56 -6.99 2.34
C VAL A 49 12.31 -7.06 3.68
N THR A 50 11.81 -7.81 4.66
CA THR A 50 12.51 -8.10 5.93
C THR A 50 13.70 -9.05 5.76
N THR A 51 13.97 -9.50 4.53
CA THR A 51 15.14 -10.33 4.23
C THR A 51 16.27 -9.44 3.70
N ASP A 52 17.44 -9.52 4.36
CA ASP A 52 18.73 -8.84 4.06
C ASP A 52 19.31 -9.13 2.65
N ILE A 53 18.48 -9.50 1.68
CA ILE A 53 18.90 -10.17 0.44
C ILE A 53 18.78 -9.26 -0.80
N ARG A 54 18.31 -8.02 -0.66
CA ARG A 54 18.14 -7.12 -1.83
C ARG A 54 19.03 -5.89 -1.74
N GLU A 55 20.22 -5.99 -2.35
CA GLU A 55 20.88 -4.83 -2.91
C GLU A 55 19.94 -4.23 -3.98
N ASN A 56 19.63 -2.93 -3.90
CA ASN A 56 18.71 -2.19 -4.79
C ASN A 56 17.19 -2.35 -4.54
N ILE A 57 16.75 -2.23 -3.28
CA ILE A 57 15.32 -2.05 -2.99
C ILE A 57 14.89 -0.64 -3.42
N SER A 58 13.83 -0.55 -4.24
CA SER A 58 13.25 0.75 -4.60
C SER A 58 12.77 1.49 -3.33
N PRO A 59 13.02 2.81 -3.20
CA PRO A 59 12.51 3.63 -2.08
C PRO A 59 11.00 3.50 -1.87
N ILE A 60 10.28 3.24 -2.97
CA ILE A 60 8.85 3.01 -3.01
C ILE A 60 8.56 1.75 -3.83
N GLU A 61 7.82 0.81 -3.25
CA GLU A 61 7.20 -0.30 -3.98
C GLU A 61 5.69 -0.12 -3.96
N TRP A 62 5.02 -0.37 -5.09
CA TRP A 62 3.58 -0.18 -5.19
C TRP A 62 2.92 -1.28 -6.01
N GLN A 63 1.65 -1.50 -5.72
CA GLN A 63 0.81 -2.41 -6.49
C GLN A 63 -0.59 -1.85 -6.58
N PHE A 64 -1.19 -2.10 -7.73
CA PHE A 64 -2.50 -1.62 -8.07
C PHE A 64 -3.38 -2.79 -8.50
N SER A 65 -4.60 -2.83 -7.98
CA SER A 65 -5.60 -3.82 -8.39
C SER A 65 -6.90 -3.10 -8.66
N ARG A 66 -7.43 -3.26 -9.88
CA ARG A 66 -8.70 -2.69 -10.32
C ARG A 66 -9.67 -3.81 -10.65
N LYS A 67 -10.84 -3.77 -10.03
CA LYS A 67 -11.99 -4.55 -10.48
C LYS A 67 -12.92 -3.62 -11.25
N LYS A 68 -13.23 -3.99 -12.49
CA LYS A 68 -14.07 -3.19 -13.41
C LYS A 68 -15.36 -2.75 -12.68
N ASP A 69 -15.61 -1.44 -12.71
CA ASP A 69 -16.85 -0.78 -12.22
C ASP A 69 -17.16 -0.94 -10.72
N LEU A 70 -16.18 -1.35 -9.90
CA LEU A 70 -16.42 -1.56 -8.46
C LEU A 70 -15.47 -0.73 -7.60
N TYR A 71 -14.17 -1.02 -7.58
CA TYR A 71 -13.17 -0.29 -6.76
C TYR A 71 -11.77 -0.52 -7.32
N SER A 72 -10.88 0.45 -7.08
CA SER A 72 -9.43 0.22 -7.22
C SER A 72 -8.78 0.29 -5.85
N ILE A 73 -7.75 -0.53 -5.63
CA ILE A 73 -6.85 -0.37 -4.50
C ILE A 73 -5.45 -0.11 -5.03
N LEU A 74 -4.86 0.99 -4.55
CA LEU A 74 -3.43 1.23 -4.64
C LEU A 74 -2.87 1.03 -3.24
N ILE A 75 -1.91 0.12 -3.11
CA ILE A 75 -1.10 -0.03 -1.91
C ILE A 75 0.32 0.37 -2.28
N ILE A 76 0.98 1.05 -1.36
CA ILE A 76 2.36 1.49 -1.48
C ILE A 76 3.08 1.12 -0.19
N GLN A 77 4.24 0.50 -0.33
CA GLN A 77 5.18 0.24 0.76
C GLN A 77 6.33 1.24 0.66
N LEU A 78 6.58 1.93 1.76
CA LEU A 78 7.71 2.84 1.89
C LEU A 78 8.93 2.10 2.44
N ASN A 79 10.04 2.16 1.71
CA ASN A 79 11.30 1.54 2.10
C ASN A 79 12.37 2.59 2.49
N ASP A 80 12.19 3.86 2.12
CA ASP A 80 13.09 4.96 2.48
C ASP A 80 12.45 5.89 3.52
N LYS A 81 13.10 6.06 4.67
CA LYS A 81 12.65 6.90 5.79
C LYS A 81 12.73 8.40 5.51
N ASN A 82 13.45 8.82 4.47
CA ASN A 82 13.54 10.23 4.09
C ASN A 82 12.28 10.72 3.37
N ILE A 83 11.43 9.82 2.89
CA ILE A 83 10.15 10.15 2.29
C ILE A 83 9.10 10.26 3.40
N ILE A 84 8.45 11.42 3.53
CA ILE A 84 7.44 11.68 4.57
C ILE A 84 6.01 11.75 4.02
N SER A 85 5.87 12.02 2.72
CA SER A 85 4.58 12.12 2.04
C SER A 85 4.72 11.71 0.59
N LEU A 86 3.58 11.38 -0.01
CA LEU A 86 3.46 10.97 -1.40
C LEU A 86 2.53 11.93 -2.13
N ASN A 87 2.88 12.26 -3.37
CA ASN A 87 1.92 12.72 -4.37
C ASN A 87 1.69 11.59 -5.37
N ILE A 88 0.43 11.34 -5.71
CA ILE A 88 0.06 10.34 -6.72
C ILE A 88 -0.81 11.05 -7.73
N ASN A 89 -0.48 10.95 -9.02
CA ASN A 89 -1.26 11.61 -10.05
C ASN A 89 -2.73 11.14 -10.00
N SER A 90 -3.65 12.07 -10.26
CA SER A 90 -5.11 11.85 -10.27
C SER A 90 -5.74 11.41 -8.93
N ILE A 91 -4.98 11.22 -7.84
CA ILE A 91 -5.53 10.93 -6.51
C ILE A 91 -5.44 12.18 -5.62
N PRO A 92 -6.56 12.73 -5.13
CA PRO A 92 -6.53 13.82 -4.16
C PRO A 92 -5.79 13.42 -2.89
N GLN A 93 -4.99 14.33 -2.30
CA GLN A 93 -4.23 14.03 -1.08
C GLN A 93 -5.11 13.55 0.09
N SER A 94 -6.37 14.01 0.15
CA SER A 94 -7.36 13.59 1.14
C SER A 94 -7.82 12.13 0.99
N GLU A 95 -7.52 11.48 -0.13
CA GLU A 95 -7.81 10.07 -0.40
C GLU A 95 -6.57 9.16 -0.29
N ILE A 96 -5.43 9.71 0.15
CA ILE A 96 -4.20 8.97 0.41
C ILE A 96 -4.04 8.84 1.91
N PHE A 97 -4.16 7.62 2.41
CA PHE A 97 -4.08 7.29 3.83
C PHE A 97 -2.80 6.53 4.11
N SER A 98 -2.33 6.56 5.35
CA SER A 98 -1.16 5.80 5.79
C SER A 98 -1.41 4.99 7.06
N PHE A 99 -0.64 3.93 7.23
CA PHE A 99 -0.59 3.14 8.44
C PHE A 99 0.78 2.50 8.63
N GLU A 100 1.10 2.15 9.87
CA GLU A 100 2.30 1.36 10.18
C GLU A 100 1.96 -0.12 10.35
N PHE A 101 2.81 -0.97 9.78
CA PHE A 101 2.76 -2.42 9.90
C PHE A 101 4.16 -3.01 9.72
N LYS A 102 4.59 -3.90 10.64
CA LYS A 102 5.92 -4.53 10.62
C LYS A 102 7.08 -3.53 10.42
N ASP A 103 7.07 -2.45 11.20
CA ASP A 103 8.08 -1.38 11.20
C ASP A 103 8.23 -0.64 9.86
N ARG A 104 7.21 -0.71 9.01
CA ARG A 104 7.14 0.00 7.74
C ARG A 104 5.90 0.87 7.66
N VAL A 105 6.03 1.97 6.94
CA VAL A 105 4.92 2.83 6.57
C VAL A 105 4.34 2.32 5.26
N TYR A 106 3.04 2.10 5.25
CA TYR A 106 2.27 1.82 4.05
C TYR A 106 1.36 2.99 3.77
N TYR A 107 1.19 3.30 2.49
CA TYR A 107 0.14 4.18 2.01
C TYR A 107 -0.89 3.39 1.23
N TYR A 108 -2.14 3.83 1.26
CA TYR A 108 -3.21 3.23 0.49
C TYR A 108 -4.23 4.26 0.01
N SER A 109 -4.93 3.90 -1.06
CA SER A 109 -6.08 4.65 -1.56
C SER A 109 -7.13 3.72 -2.17
N PHE A 110 -8.41 4.05 -1.94
CA PHE A 110 -9.58 3.42 -2.56
C PHE A 110 -10.24 4.41 -3.53
N SER A 111 -9.50 4.83 -4.55
CA SER A 111 -10.00 5.83 -5.50
C SER A 111 -10.50 5.19 -6.79
N GLU A 112 -11.62 5.71 -7.30
CA GLU A 112 -12.10 5.41 -8.66
C GLU A 112 -11.28 6.18 -9.71
N TYR A 113 -10.59 7.25 -9.29
CA TYR A 113 -9.89 8.22 -10.13
C TYR A 113 -8.44 7.87 -10.49
N ILE A 114 -8.02 6.61 -10.29
CA ILE A 114 -6.63 6.21 -10.57
C ILE A 114 -6.40 6.09 -12.08
N ASP A 115 -5.88 7.14 -12.71
CA ASP A 115 -5.57 7.10 -14.14
C ASP A 115 -4.24 6.38 -14.42
N ASN A 116 -4.17 5.73 -15.58
CA ASN A 116 -2.91 5.18 -16.09
C ASN A 116 -2.25 6.21 -17.03
N PRO A 117 -0.92 6.42 -16.97
CA PRO A 117 0.02 5.75 -16.06
C PRO A 117 -0.05 6.28 -14.62
N ILE A 118 0.19 5.39 -13.64
CA ILE A 118 0.30 5.77 -12.22
C ILE A 118 1.71 6.32 -11.96
N GLN A 119 1.77 7.60 -11.59
CA GLN A 119 2.97 8.33 -11.20
C GLN A 119 2.91 8.65 -9.71
N ILE A 120 3.97 8.28 -9.00
CA ILE A 120 4.14 8.41 -7.56
C ILE A 120 5.42 9.20 -7.34
N GLU A 121 5.29 10.29 -6.60
CA GLU A 121 6.40 11.12 -6.15
C GLU A 121 6.56 10.96 -4.65
N GLY A 122 7.77 10.67 -4.20
CA GLY A 122 8.13 10.67 -2.79
C GLY A 122 8.72 12.01 -2.40
N LEU A 123 8.14 12.67 -1.39
CA LEU A 123 8.57 13.97 -0.92
C LEU A 123 9.29 13.87 0.43
N SER A 124 10.36 14.64 0.57
CA SER A 124 11.09 14.85 1.83
C SER A 124 10.38 15.83 2.75
N VAL A 125 10.91 15.99 3.98
CA VAL A 125 10.38 16.94 4.98
C VAL A 125 10.27 18.37 4.46
N ASP A 126 11.23 18.76 3.61
CA ASP A 126 11.29 20.08 2.98
C ASP A 126 10.41 20.20 1.72
N GLN A 127 9.52 19.22 1.46
CA GLN A 127 8.67 19.13 0.27
C GLN A 127 9.45 18.99 -1.06
N ASN A 128 10.74 18.66 -1.01
CA ASN A 128 11.50 18.31 -2.21
C ASN A 128 11.17 16.90 -2.68
N ILE A 129 11.00 16.72 -3.99
CA ILE A 129 10.82 15.41 -4.62
C ILE A 129 12.16 14.69 -4.60
N ILE A 130 12.21 13.55 -3.90
CA ILE A 130 13.42 12.70 -3.77
C ILE A 130 13.26 11.33 -4.42
N TYR A 131 12.04 10.99 -4.85
CA TYR A 131 11.75 9.81 -5.65
C TYR A 131 10.64 10.09 -6.66
N ARG A 132 10.73 9.49 -7.85
CA ARG A 132 9.66 9.45 -8.85
C ARG A 132 9.76 8.16 -9.67
N ASN A 133 8.64 7.46 -9.90
CA ASN A 133 8.60 6.37 -10.89
C ASN A 133 8.24 6.91 -12.29
N PHE A 134 8.86 6.35 -13.33
CA PHE A 134 8.57 6.62 -14.75
C PHE A 134 8.17 5.32 -15.45
#